data_AF-A0A957XQ40-F1
#
_entry.id   AF-A0A957XQ40-F1
#
_cell.length_a   1.000
_cell.length_b   1.000
_cell.length_c   1.000
_cell.angle_alpha   90.00
_cell.angle_beta   90.00
_cell.angle_gamma   90.00
#
_symmetry.space_group_name_H-M   'P 1'
#
loop_
_entity.id
_entity.type
_entity.pdbx_description
1 polymer ?
#
loop_
_entity_poly.entity_id
_entity_poly.type
_entity_poly.pdbx_seq_one_letter_code
_entity_poly.pdbx_strand_id
1 'polypeptide(L)' 'ELLEQGVSVPGCDPAERAPYYKEIQQIIHDDIPYVFVTGSVGNVGYNAGWNGLNPGPWSFYWNAHEWSDASLQE' A
#
# COMPACT_ATOMS: atom_id res chain seq x y z
N GLU A 1 15.79 11.17 14.70
CA GLU A 1 16.16 12.29 13.82
C GLU A 1 15.65 12.15 12.38
N LEU A 2 16.17 11.25 11.52
CA LEU A 2 15.73 11.18 10.10
C LEU A 2 14.22 10.95 9.92
N LEU A 3 13.61 10.08 10.74
CA LEU A 3 12.16 9.86 10.71
C LEU A 3 11.38 11.13 11.05
N GLU A 4 11.84 11.89 12.04
CA GLU A 4 11.23 13.15 12.47
C GLU A 4 11.35 14.21 11.37
N GLN A 5 12.53 14.31 10.74
CA GLN A 5 12.75 15.19 9.59
C GLN A 5 11.81 14.82 8.43
N GLY A 6 11.70 13.53 8.11
CA GLY A 6 10.83 13.04 7.05
C GLY A 6 9.33 13.23 7.30
N VAL A 7 8.85 13.28 8.54
CA VAL A 7 7.42 13.59 8.83
C VAL A 7 7.16 15.09 9.02
N SER A 8 8.21 15.89 9.19
CA SER A 8 8.11 17.35 9.41
C SER A 8 8.23 18.17 8.11
N VAL A 9 8.42 17.52 6.96
CA VAL A 9 8.42 18.18 5.64
C VAL A 9 7.09 18.92 5.42
N PRO A 10 7.13 20.23 5.12
CA PRO A 10 5.93 21.01 4.86
C PRO A 10 5.06 20.40 3.75
N GLY A 11 3.73 20.36 3.97
CA GLY A 11 2.79 19.84 2.98
C GLY A 11 2.87 18.33 2.72
N CYS A 12 3.69 17.59 3.47
CA CYS A 12 3.85 16.13 3.35
C CYS A 12 4.28 15.67 1.94
N ASP A 13 4.96 16.52 1.16
CA ASP A 13 5.34 16.22 -0.22
C ASP A 13 6.20 14.94 -0.30
N PRO A 14 5.78 13.90 -1.03
CA PRO A 14 6.52 12.63 -1.09
C PRO A 14 7.92 12.75 -1.69
N ALA A 15 8.13 13.65 -2.65
CA ALA A 15 9.42 13.86 -3.28
C ALA A 15 10.41 14.55 -2.33
N GLU A 16 9.95 15.53 -1.54
CA GLU A 16 10.76 16.17 -0.51
C GLU A 16 11.05 15.25 0.67
N ARG A 17 10.15 14.30 0.97
CA ARG A 17 10.37 13.27 2.00
C ARG A 17 11.36 12.20 1.57
N ALA A 18 11.45 11.91 0.28
CA ALA A 18 12.19 10.76 -0.26
C ALA A 18 13.67 10.68 0.17
N PRO A 19 14.46 11.78 0.23
CA PRO A 19 15.86 11.71 0.67
C PRO A 19 16.03 11.11 2.07
N TYR A 20 15.22 11.57 3.05
CA TYR A 20 15.29 11.07 4.43
C TYR A 20 14.96 9.58 4.52
N TYR A 21 13.91 9.14 3.80
CA TYR A 21 13.52 7.73 3.81
C TYR A 21 14.50 6.81 3.07
N LYS A 22 15.20 7.31 2.05
CA LYS A 22 16.30 6.56 1.41
C LYS A 22 17.45 6.33 2.38
N GLU A 23 17.82 7.35 3.15
CA GLU A 23 18.89 7.21 4.14
C GLU A 23 18.49 6.26 5.27
N ILE A 24 17.24 6.33 5.75
CA ILE A 24 16.71 5.35 6.71
C ILE A 24 16.78 3.92 6.15
N GLN A 25 16.40 3.72 4.88
CA GLN A 25 16.46 2.40 4.24
C GLN A 25 17.90 1.90 4.10
N GLN A 26 18.87 2.79 3.86
CA GLN A 26 20.29 2.45 3.82
C GLN A 26 20.79 1.99 5.20
N ILE A 27 20.43 2.70 6.28
CA ILE A 27 20.75 2.30 7.65
C ILE A 27 20.16 0.92 7.97
N ILE A 28 18.89 0.68 7.61
CA ILE A 28 18.25 -0.64 7.80
C ILE A 28 18.98 -1.73 7.00
N HIS A 29 19.42 -1.43 5.79
CA HIS A 29 20.18 -2.38 4.97
C HIS A 29 21.52 -2.73 5.62
N ASP A 30 22.24 -1.74 6.16
CA ASP A 30 23.59 -1.92 6.69
C ASP A 30 23.61 -2.54 8.08
N ASP A 31 22.64 -2.19 8.93
CA ASP A 31 22.54 -2.68 10.31
C ASP A 31 21.81 -4.03 10.39
N ILE A 32 21.09 -4.44 9.34
CA ILE A 32 20.30 -5.67 9.23
C ILE A 32 19.47 -5.95 10.51
N PRO A 33 18.63 -5.01 10.99
CA PRO A 33 17.79 -5.26 12.15
C PRO A 33 16.69 -6.29 11.86
N TYR A 34 16.37 -6.48 10.57
CA TYR A 34 15.47 -7.50 10.06
C TYR A 34 16.04 -8.10 8.78
N VAL A 35 15.74 -9.38 8.54
CA VAL A 35 15.99 -10.03 7.24
C VAL A 35 14.69 -10.00 6.45
N PHE A 36 14.62 -9.12 5.44
CA PHE A 36 13.47 -9.04 4.55
C PHE A 36 13.49 -10.19 3.54
N VAL A 37 12.64 -11.20 3.75
CA VAL A 37 12.65 -12.43 2.94
C VAL A 37 11.76 -12.34 1.70
N THR A 38 10.57 -11.76 1.82
CA THR A 38 9.60 -11.73 0.72
C THR A 38 8.57 -10.61 0.88
N GLY A 39 8.06 -10.11 -0.25
CA GLY A 39 6.81 -9.36 -0.32
C GLY A 39 5.71 -10.30 -0.83
N SER A 40 4.73 -10.60 0.02
CA SER A 40 3.68 -11.58 -0.29
C SER A 40 2.55 -10.99 -1.13
N VAL A 41 2.04 -11.76 -2.08
CA VAL A 41 0.80 -11.45 -2.82
C VAL A 41 -0.34 -12.28 -2.24
N GLY A 42 -1.46 -11.63 -1.94
CA GLY A 42 -2.69 -12.29 -1.52
C GLY A 42 -3.57 -12.60 -2.73
N ASN A 43 -4.06 -13.84 -2.83
CA ASN A 43 -5.06 -14.22 -3.83
C ASN A 43 -6.45 -14.25 -3.18
N VAL A 44 -7.44 -13.65 -3.85
CA VAL A 44 -8.83 -13.63 -3.38
C VAL A 44 -9.72 -14.24 -4.47
N GLY A 45 -10.48 -15.26 -4.10
CA GLY A 45 -11.55 -15.81 -4.95
C GLY A 45 -12.86 -15.08 -4.71
N TYR A 46 -13.59 -14.78 -5.78
CA TYR A 46 -14.90 -14.14 -5.71
C TYR A 46 -15.84 -14.71 -6.77
N ASN A 47 -17.15 -14.52 -6.58
CA ASN A 47 -18.17 -14.98 -7.52
C ASN A 47 -18.21 -14.08 -8.77
N ALA A 48 -18.33 -14.67 -9.96
CA ALA A 48 -18.37 -13.93 -11.23
C ALA A 48 -19.60 -13.02 -11.41
N GLY A 49 -20.64 -13.18 -10.58
CA GLY A 49 -21.83 -12.32 -10.56
C GLY A 49 -21.63 -10.98 -9.85
N TRP A 50 -20.42 -10.61 -9.46
CA TRP A 50 -20.13 -9.30 -8.88
C TRP A 50 -19.63 -8.32 -9.94
N ASN A 51 -20.20 -7.12 -9.94
CA ASN A 51 -19.76 -5.99 -10.75
C ASN A 51 -18.99 -4.96 -9.89
N GLY A 52 -18.16 -4.14 -10.55
CA GLY A 52 -17.45 -3.04 -9.89
C GLY A 52 -16.23 -3.46 -9.06
N LEU A 53 -15.80 -4.72 -9.13
CA LEU A 53 -14.60 -5.19 -8.46
C LEU A 53 -13.34 -4.58 -9.11
N ASN A 54 -12.56 -3.83 -8.33
CA ASN A 54 -11.27 -3.26 -8.78
C ASN A 54 -10.21 -3.48 -7.70
N PRO A 55 -9.55 -4.67 -7.65
CA PRO A 55 -8.61 -4.99 -6.58
C PRO A 55 -7.46 -3.97 -6.48
N GLY A 56 -7.29 -3.37 -5.30
CA GLY A 56 -6.24 -2.40 -5.03
C GLY A 56 -4.93 -3.07 -4.62
N PRO A 57 -3.78 -2.38 -4.78
CA PRO A 57 -2.47 -2.93 -4.43
C PRO A 57 -2.31 -3.26 -2.93
N TRP A 58 -3.09 -2.63 -2.06
CA TRP A 58 -3.00 -2.79 -0.60
C TRP A 58 -4.21 -3.47 0.04
N SER A 59 -5.32 -3.57 -0.69
CA SER A 59 -6.56 -4.14 -0.20
C SER A 59 -7.44 -4.53 -1.36
N PHE A 60 -7.99 -5.75 -1.32
CA PHE A 60 -9.01 -6.17 -2.28
C PHE A 60 -10.32 -5.36 -2.11
N TYR A 61 -10.66 -4.95 -0.89
CA TYR A 61 -11.96 -4.38 -0.52
C TYR A 61 -12.03 -2.85 -0.52
N TRP A 62 -10.97 -2.14 -0.94
CA TRP A 62 -10.91 -0.67 -0.84
C TRP A 62 -12.07 0.04 -1.56
N ASN A 63 -12.58 -0.56 -2.64
CA ASN A 63 -13.69 -0.02 -3.43
C ASN A 63 -15.01 -0.77 -3.22
N ALA A 64 -15.20 -1.45 -2.08
CA ALA A 64 -16.41 -2.25 -1.82
C ALA A 64 -17.74 -1.48 -1.92
N HIS A 65 -17.69 -0.15 -1.78
CA HIS A 65 -18.84 0.73 -1.94
C HIS A 65 -19.32 0.87 -3.40
N GLU A 66 -18.51 0.46 -4.37
CA GLU A 66 -18.84 0.44 -5.81
C GLU A 66 -19.43 -0.91 -6.25
N TRP A 67 -19.41 -1.91 -5.38
CA TRP A 67 -19.76 -3.28 -5.75
C TRP A 67 -21.26 -3.48 -5.80
N SER A 68 -21.69 -4.30 -6.74
CA SER A 68 -23.10 -4.68 -6.86
C SER A 68 -23.23 -6.11 -7.33
N ASP A 69 -24.35 -6.74 -6.94
CA ASP A 69 -24.77 -8.01 -7.50
C ASP A 69 -25.32 -7.77 -8.91
N ALA A 70 -24.72 -8.44 -9.89
CA ALA A 70 -25.13 -8.37 -11.29
C ALA A 70 -26.58 -8.80 -11.51
N SER A 71 -27.14 -9.64 -10.63
CA SER A 71 -28.53 -10.07 -10.74
C SER A 71 -29.56 -9.05 -10.23
N LEU A 72 -29.12 -7.98 -9.57
CA LEU A 72 -30.02 -6.99 -8.95
C LEU A 72 -30.21 -5.72 -9.78
N GLN A 73 -29.62 -5.65 -10.99
CA GLN A 73 -29.70 -4.48 -11.87
C GLN A 73 -30.74 -4.63 -13.01
N GLU A 74 -31.89 -5.27 -12.74
CA GLU A 74 -33.03 -5.29 -13.68
C GLU A 74 -33.76 -3.94 -13.76
#